data_AF-G5AEQ9-F1
#
_entry.id   AF-G5AEQ9-F1
#
_cell.length_a   1.000
_cell.length_b   1.000
_cell.length_c   1.000
_cell.angle_alpha   90.00
_cell.angle_beta   90.00
_cell.angle_gamma   90.00
#
_symmetry.space_group_name_H-M   'P 1'
#
loop_
_entity.id
_entity.type
_entity.pdbx_description
1 polymer ?
#
loop_
_entity_poly.entity_id
_entity_poly.type
_entity_poly.pdbx_seq_one_letter_code
_entity_poly.pdbx_strand_id
1 'polypeptide(L)'
;MKISTLATAALAATAALMPTTLAMFRFDCFNNLVVDRVDPIVSPGEASGHLHAISGGNGFSMNADGAAMKASTCTSCPIGADLSAYWVPQLYVKFKNGSGYGLVESHQIVYNEPRPTGDE
;
A
#
# COMPACT_ATOMS: atom_id res chain seq x y z
N MET A 1 -9.92 31.03 35.20
CA MET A 1 -10.30 29.64 35.52
C MET A 1 -9.05 28.93 36.03
N LYS A 2 -8.95 28.63 37.33
CA LYS A 2 -7.78 27.96 37.93
C LYS A 2 -8.07 26.45 37.96
N ILE A 3 -7.35 25.69 37.13
CA ILE A 3 -7.47 24.23 37.10
C ILE A 3 -6.74 23.70 38.35
N SER A 4 -7.41 22.86 39.14
CA SER A 4 -6.85 22.34 40.40
C SER A 4 -5.79 21.28 40.12
N THR A 5 -4.76 21.19 40.97
CA THR A 5 -3.65 20.23 40.83
C THR A 5 -4.13 18.78 40.83
N LEU A 6 -5.25 18.49 41.51
CA LEU A 6 -5.93 17.20 41.51
C LEU A 6 -6.54 16.86 40.14
N ALA A 7 -7.13 17.85 39.46
CA ALA A 7 -7.65 17.66 38.10
C ALA A 7 -6.52 17.40 37.09
N THR A 8 -5.35 18.03 37.27
CA THR A 8 -4.17 17.80 36.43
C THR A 8 -3.59 16.39 36.61
N ALA A 9 -3.51 15.91 37.86
CA ALA A 9 -3.02 14.57 38.17
C ALA A 9 -3.94 13.46 37.64
N ALA A 10 -5.26 13.64 37.76
CA ALA A 10 -6.25 12.70 37.21
C ALA A 10 -6.20 12.63 35.67
N LEU A 11 -5.93 13.75 35.00
CA LEU A 11 -5.78 13.79 33.54
C LEU A 11 -4.49 13.10 33.05
N ALA A 12 -3.40 13.26 33.79
CA ALA A 12 -2.13 12.57 33.48
C ALA A 12 -2.23 11.05 33.69
N ALA A 13 -2.89 10.61 34.76
CA ALA A 13 -3.11 9.19 35.04
C ALA A 13 -4.01 8.50 34.00
N THR A 14 -5.01 9.21 33.47
CA THR A 14 -5.89 8.69 32.41
C THR A 14 -5.22 8.65 31.03
N ALA A 15 -4.33 9.60 30.72
CA ALA A 15 -3.52 9.56 29.49
C ALA A 15 -2.53 8.37 29.49
N ALA A 16 -1.96 8.03 30.66
CA ALA A 16 -1.04 6.90 30.82
C ALA A 16 -1.71 5.52 30.69
N LEU A 17 -3.04 5.45 30.78
CA LEU A 17 -3.83 4.23 30.63
C LEU A 17 -4.41 4.06 29.21
N MET A 18 -4.15 4.99 28.29
CA MET A 18 -4.61 4.83 26.91
C MET A 18 -3.79 3.74 26.22
N PRO A 19 -4.43 2.69 25.67
CA PRO A 19 -3.71 1.70 24.88
C PRO A 19 -3.05 2.40 23.68
N THR A 20 -1.76 2.13 23.46
CA THR A 20 -1.07 2.52 22.23
C THR A 20 -1.79 1.84 21.07
N THR A 21 -2.46 2.61 20.23
CA THR A 21 -3.16 2.07 19.07
C THR A 21 -2.12 1.58 18.08
N LEU A 22 -2.03 0.27 17.89
CA LEU A 22 -1.32 -0.33 16.76
C LEU A 22 -2.14 0.01 15.49
N ALA A 23 -1.68 0.99 14.72
CA ALA A 23 -2.32 1.40 13.48
C ALA A 23 -2.06 0.35 12.38
N MET A 24 -2.80 -0.77 12.45
CA MET A 24 -2.81 -1.82 11.44
C MET A 24 -4.05 -1.69 10.57
N PHE A 25 -3.87 -1.83 9.25
CA PHE A 25 -4.99 -2.06 8.34
C PHE A 25 -4.65 -3.15 7.34
N ARG A 26 -5.71 -3.85 6.93
CA ARG A 26 -5.68 -4.89 5.91
C ARG A 26 -6.87 -4.67 4.97
N PHE A 27 -6.62 -4.63 3.67
CA PHE A 27 -7.68 -4.61 2.68
C PHE A 27 -7.28 -5.39 1.44
N ASP A 28 -8.29 -5.88 0.73
CA ASP A 28 -8.13 -6.66 -0.49
C ASP A 28 -8.37 -5.74 -1.70
N CYS A 29 -7.35 -5.54 -2.54
CA CYS A 29 -7.50 -4.94 -3.86
C CYS A 29 -7.87 -6.04 -4.86
N PHE A 30 -9.16 -6.12 -5.17
CA PHE A 30 -9.69 -7.15 -6.08
C PHE A 30 -9.30 -6.92 -7.54
N ASN A 31 -9.09 -5.67 -7.94
CA ASN A 31 -8.76 -5.30 -9.31
C ASN A 31 -7.40 -4.62 -9.39
N ASN A 32 -6.60 -5.06 -10.35
CA ASN A 32 -5.40 -4.34 -10.75
C ASN A 32 -5.81 -3.08 -11.53
N LEU A 33 -5.10 -1.98 -11.26
CA LEU A 33 -5.08 -0.80 -12.11
C LEU A 33 -4.55 -1.17 -13.50
N VAL A 34 -3.42 -1.88 -13.54
CA VAL A 34 -2.78 -2.35 -14.78
C VAL A 34 -1.87 -3.55 -14.50
N VAL A 35 -1.61 -4.36 -15.53
CA VAL A 35 -0.55 -5.37 -15.52
C VAL A 35 0.47 -4.99 -16.59
N ASP A 36 1.66 -4.53 -16.20
CA ASP A 36 2.67 -4.00 -17.12
C ASP A 36 4.08 -4.05 -16.54
N ARG A 37 5.10 -3.82 -17.39
CA ARG A 37 6.52 -3.73 -17.03
C ARG A 37 6.87 -2.33 -16.51
N VAL A 38 6.18 -1.91 -15.45
CA VAL A 38 6.34 -0.57 -14.86
C VAL A 38 6.90 -0.71 -13.44
N ASP A 39 8.03 -0.05 -13.18
CA ASP A 39 8.61 0.09 -11.84
C ASP A 39 9.28 1.47 -11.70
N PRO A 40 8.59 2.47 -11.15
CA PRO A 40 9.13 3.82 -11.02
C PRO A 40 10.25 3.95 -9.99
N ILE A 41 10.52 2.91 -9.19
CA ILE A 41 11.59 2.91 -8.18
C ILE A 41 12.86 2.25 -8.74
N VAL A 42 12.72 1.06 -9.33
CA VAL A 42 13.87 0.24 -9.78
C VAL A 42 14.26 0.54 -11.22
N SER A 43 13.30 0.86 -12.10
CA SER A 43 13.56 1.13 -13.53
C SER A 43 12.81 2.39 -14.00
N PRO A 44 13.13 3.58 -13.46
CA PRO A 44 12.37 4.79 -13.74
C PRO A 44 12.46 5.18 -15.22
N GLY A 45 11.30 5.37 -15.86
CA GLY A 45 11.20 5.78 -17.27
C GLY A 45 11.46 4.69 -18.31
N GLU A 46 11.72 3.45 -17.89
CA GLU A 46 12.00 2.33 -18.79
C GLU A 46 11.21 1.07 -18.38
N ALA A 47 11.17 0.08 -19.27
CA ALA A 47 10.47 -1.17 -19.00
C ALA A 47 11.22 -2.00 -17.94
N SER A 48 10.55 -2.33 -16.83
CA SER A 48 11.11 -3.12 -15.73
C SER A 48 11.54 -4.52 -16.14
N GLY A 49 12.44 -5.15 -15.39
CA GLY A 49 12.99 -6.48 -15.69
C GLY A 49 11.95 -7.61 -15.71
N HIS A 50 10.77 -7.42 -15.12
CA HIS A 50 9.66 -8.38 -15.13
C HIS A 50 8.30 -7.66 -15.09
N LEU A 51 7.21 -8.36 -15.42
CA LEU A 51 5.86 -7.77 -15.34
C LEU A 51 5.40 -7.67 -13.89
N HIS A 52 4.64 -6.61 -13.61
CA HIS A 52 3.96 -6.41 -12.35
C HIS A 52 2.44 -6.44 -12.53
N ALA A 53 1.76 -6.98 -11.52
CA ALA A 53 0.36 -6.65 -11.27
C ALA A 53 0.32 -5.44 -10.33
N ILE A 54 -0.32 -4.36 -10.75
CA ILE A 54 -0.30 -3.07 -10.06
C ILE A 54 -1.72 -2.71 -9.64
N SER A 55 -1.91 -2.34 -8.37
CA SER A 55 -3.15 -1.77 -7.83
C SER A 55 -2.90 -0.44 -7.14
N GLY A 56 -3.95 0.35 -6.97
CA GLY A 56 -3.91 1.60 -6.20
C GLY A 56 -4.24 2.84 -7.02
N GLY A 57 -3.63 3.97 -6.65
CA GLY A 57 -3.91 5.29 -7.21
C GLY A 57 -3.59 5.45 -8.69
N ASN A 58 -4.42 6.20 -9.42
CA ASN A 58 -4.26 6.45 -10.86
C ASN A 58 -3.08 7.39 -11.23
N GLY A 59 -2.35 7.93 -10.27
CA GLY A 59 -1.09 8.67 -10.50
C GLY A 59 0.09 7.76 -10.84
N PHE A 60 -0.05 6.43 -10.76
CA PHE A 60 1.01 5.48 -11.06
C PHE A 60 1.40 5.49 -12.55
N SER A 61 2.70 5.51 -12.83
CA SER A 61 3.28 5.52 -14.18
C SER A 61 4.77 5.18 -14.12
N MET A 62 5.44 5.03 -15.27
CA MET A 62 6.89 4.76 -15.36
C MET A 62 7.77 5.80 -14.67
N ASN A 63 7.27 7.03 -14.51
CA ASN A 63 7.99 8.15 -13.91
C ASN A 63 7.30 8.67 -12.66
N ALA A 64 6.37 7.91 -12.07
CA ALA A 64 5.63 8.37 -10.91
C ALA A 64 6.56 8.61 -9.72
N ASP A 65 6.46 9.80 -9.15
CA ASP A 65 7.10 10.16 -7.89
C ASP A 65 6.03 10.35 -6.80
N GLY A 66 6.47 10.77 -5.61
CA GLY A 66 5.56 11.04 -4.51
C GLY A 66 4.54 12.15 -4.82
N ALA A 67 4.85 13.11 -5.71
CA ALA A 67 3.91 14.16 -6.09
C ALA A 67 2.82 13.64 -7.04
N ALA A 68 3.21 12.84 -8.04
CA ALA A 68 2.29 12.16 -8.95
C ALA A 68 1.30 11.27 -8.18
N MET A 69 1.78 10.47 -7.22
CA MET A 69 0.91 9.61 -6.41
C MET A 69 -0.08 10.42 -5.56
N LYS A 70 0.35 11.53 -4.94
CA LYS A 70 -0.55 12.43 -4.19
C LYS A 70 -1.56 13.17 -5.05
N ALA A 71 -1.29 13.33 -6.34
CA ALA A 71 -2.21 13.95 -7.30
C ALA A 71 -3.26 12.97 -7.85
N SER A 72 -3.22 11.70 -7.46
CA SER A 72 -4.24 10.71 -7.84
C SER A 72 -5.64 11.18 -7.43
N THR A 73 -6.63 10.88 -8.28
CA THR A 73 -8.04 11.25 -8.07
C THR A 73 -8.95 10.03 -7.86
N CYS A 74 -8.45 8.83 -8.16
CA CYS A 74 -9.13 7.58 -7.92
C CYS A 74 -8.13 6.45 -7.66
N THR A 75 -8.64 5.30 -7.21
CA THR A 75 -7.86 4.10 -6.88
C THR A 75 -8.61 2.85 -7.34
N SER A 76 -7.87 1.78 -7.69
CA SER A 76 -8.46 0.47 -8.01
C SER A 76 -8.82 -0.37 -6.77
N CYS A 77 -8.40 0.08 -5.59
CA CYS A 77 -8.64 -0.58 -4.30
C CYS A 77 -9.94 -0.08 -3.62
N PRO A 78 -10.52 -0.82 -2.67
CA PRO A 78 -11.81 -0.46 -2.06
C PRO A 78 -11.75 0.78 -1.15
N ILE A 79 -10.57 1.14 -0.64
CA ILE A 79 -10.40 2.28 0.25
C ILE A 79 -10.11 3.52 -0.59
N GLY A 80 -11.16 4.27 -0.95
CA GLY A 80 -11.04 5.45 -1.82
C GLY A 80 -10.13 6.57 -1.30
N ALA A 81 -9.89 6.62 0.02
CA ALA A 81 -8.95 7.56 0.63
C ALA A 81 -7.48 7.13 0.48
N ASP A 82 -7.21 5.87 0.12
CA ASP A 82 -5.87 5.37 -0.09
C ASP A 82 -5.48 5.47 -1.57
N LEU A 83 -4.55 6.37 -1.83
CA LEU A 83 -4.01 6.69 -3.15
C LEU A 83 -2.59 6.15 -3.35
N SER A 84 -2.13 5.28 -2.46
CA SER A 84 -0.85 4.59 -2.58
C SER A 84 -0.84 3.67 -3.81
N ALA A 85 0.35 3.25 -4.24
CA ALA A 85 0.51 2.23 -5.27
C ALA A 85 1.12 0.96 -4.67
N TYR A 86 0.60 -0.18 -5.09
CA TYR A 86 1.04 -1.51 -4.68
C TYR A 86 1.30 -2.34 -5.93
N TRP A 87 2.50 -2.92 -6.05
CA TRP A 87 2.82 -3.77 -7.19
C TRP A 87 3.62 -4.98 -6.77
N VAL A 88 3.31 -6.12 -7.39
CA VAL A 88 3.96 -7.40 -7.13
C VAL A 88 4.30 -8.08 -8.46
N PRO A 89 5.28 -8.99 -8.50
CA PRO A 89 5.58 -9.76 -9.70
C PRO A 89 4.35 -10.51 -10.21
N GLN A 90 4.04 -10.34 -11.50
CA GLN A 90 2.95 -11.03 -12.15
C GLN A 90 3.32 -12.51 -12.38
N LEU A 91 2.51 -13.41 -11.83
CA LEU A 91 2.71 -14.84 -11.99
C LEU A 91 2.19 -15.35 -13.32
N TYR A 92 2.87 -16.37 -13.84
CA TYR A 92 2.51 -17.06 -15.06
C TYR A 92 2.37 -18.56 -14.79
N VAL A 93 1.36 -19.19 -15.40
CA VAL A 93 1.24 -20.64 -15.44
C VAL A 93 1.71 -21.16 -16.80
N LYS A 94 2.54 -22.19 -16.81
CA LYS A 94 2.91 -22.90 -18.04
C LYS A 94 1.78 -23.84 -18.45
N PHE A 95 1.31 -23.75 -19.70
CA PHE A 95 0.25 -24.64 -20.18
C PHE A 95 0.73 -26.09 -20.26
N LYS A 96 -0.14 -27.04 -19.87
CA LYS A 96 0.18 -28.48 -19.88
C LYS A 96 0.55 -29.01 -21.27
N ASN A 97 -0.04 -28.44 -22.32
CA ASN A 97 0.26 -28.79 -23.71
C ASN A 97 1.61 -28.23 -24.22
N GLY A 98 2.37 -27.52 -23.38
CA GLY A 98 3.67 -26.93 -23.72
C GLY A 98 3.60 -25.70 -24.64
N SER A 99 2.40 -25.22 -25.00
CA SER A 99 2.21 -24.14 -25.99
C SER A 99 2.64 -22.75 -25.52
N GLY A 100 2.92 -22.57 -24.23
CA GLY A 100 3.37 -21.29 -23.70
C GLY A 100 2.94 -21.08 -22.25
N TYR A 101 2.67 -19.81 -21.93
CA TYR A 101 2.33 -19.34 -20.60
C TYR A 101 1.06 -18.49 -20.63
N GLY A 102 0.24 -18.60 -19.60
CA GLY A 102 -0.91 -17.73 -19.34
C GLY A 102 -0.70 -16.92 -18.07
N LEU A 103 -1.25 -15.71 -18.04
CA LEU A 103 -1.29 -14.90 -16.82
C LEU A 103 -2.16 -15.60 -15.77
N VAL A 104 -1.68 -15.61 -14.53
CA VAL A 104 -2.50 -15.96 -13.37
C VAL A 104 -3.17 -14.68 -12.88
N GLU A 105 -4.48 -14.70 -12.70
CA GLU A 105 -5.19 -13.56 -12.13
C GLU A 105 -4.59 -13.18 -10.77
N SER A 106 -4.26 -11.90 -10.59
CA SER A 106 -3.64 -11.39 -9.38
C SER A 106 -4.63 -10.55 -8.60
N HIS A 107 -4.86 -10.92 -7.35
CA HIS A 107 -5.56 -10.12 -6.35
C HIS A 107 -4.57 -9.84 -5.22
N GLN A 108 -4.51 -8.59 -4.78
CA GLN A 108 -3.51 -8.17 -3.80
C GLN A 108 -4.17 -7.94 -2.44
N ILE A 109 -3.52 -8.43 -1.40
CA ILE A 109 -3.91 -8.15 -0.01
C ILE A 109 -2.85 -7.22 0.55
N VAL A 110 -3.24 -5.99 0.86
CA VAL A 110 -2.34 -4.98 1.41
C VAL A 110 -2.40 -5.09 2.92
N TYR A 111 -1.22 -5.16 3.54
CA TYR A 111 -1.04 -5.09 4.98
C TYR A 111 -0.20 -3.85 5.27
N ASN A 112 -0.70 -2.98 6.14
CA ASN A 112 0.12 -2.00 6.80
C ASN A 112 0.21 -2.36 8.28
N GLU A 113 1.42 -2.62 8.73
CA GLU A 113 1.72 -2.99 10.10
C GLU A 113 2.54 -1.88 10.77
N PRO A 114 2.35 -1.65 12.08
CA PRO A 114 3.24 -0.78 12.83
C PRO A 114 4.68 -1.26 12.70
N ARG A 115 5.60 -0.33 12.44
CA ARG A 115 7.03 -0.63 12.48
C ARG A 115 7.37 -1.24 13.86
N PRO A 116 8.11 -2.35 13.93
CA PRO A 116 8.64 -2.83 15.19
C PRO A 116 9.37 -1.69 15.92
N THR A 117 9.21 -1.62 17.23
CA THR A 117 9.94 -0.65 18.06
C THR A 117 11.15 -1.36 18.64
N GLY A 118 12.34 -1.23 18.03
CA GLY A 118 13.58 -1.79 18.61
C GLY A 118 14.76 -1.98 17.66
N ASP A 119 14.64 -1.53 16.41
CA ASP A 119 15.58 -1.75 15.29
C ASP A 119 16.23 -0.45 14.77
N GLU A 120 16.15 0.65 15.53
CA GLU A 120 17.00 1.84 15.41
C GLU A 120 18.00 1.95 16.57
#